data_AF-A0A7H0H0B8-F1
#
_entry.id   AF-A0A7H0H0B8-F1
#
_cell.length_a   1.000
_cell.length_b   1.000
_cell.length_c   1.000
_cell.angle_alpha   90.00
_cell.angle_beta   90.00
_cell.angle_gamma   90.00
#
_symmetry.space_group_name_H-M   'P 1'
#
loop_
_entity.id
_entity.type
_entity.pdbx_description
1 polymer ?
#
loop_
_entity_poly.entity_id
_entity_poly.type
_entity_poly.pdbx_seq_one_letter_code
_entity_poly.pdbx_strand_id
1 'polypeptide(L)'
;MLAFDDYGLAAAVGAFPVPVITGIGHERDEAVVDLTAHTALKTPTAVAIFFLDRLARLDAAFDGYAERIRELSLGQVQTAADQLHRLVRYTHQAAQTQFIEQRTLLHQRIRQAATAPRAQLRQQHRILDRTRHVAQRAAQQALAGQQRQLRTFGRALAQRFRRHQQRRQLQLLRRRYQLQLATERLLHRAELRLAQLRPAAVPEALGAFWQALQPYFHHKTLLLPAKLSTLA
;
A
#
# COMPACT_ATOMS: atom_id res chain seq x y z
N MET A 1 105.07 -12.11 -59.85
CA MET A 1 104.16 -11.32 -60.69
C MET A 1 103.73 -12.06 -61.95
N LEU A 2 104.64 -12.69 -62.69
CA LEU A 2 104.34 -13.51 -63.89
C LEU A 2 103.18 -14.53 -63.77
N ALA A 3 102.91 -15.09 -62.58
CA ALA A 3 101.80 -16.03 -62.38
C ALA A 3 100.40 -15.37 -62.34
N PHE A 4 100.32 -14.05 -62.15
CA PHE A 4 99.08 -13.28 -62.04
C PHE A 4 98.89 -12.29 -63.21
N ASP A 5 99.81 -12.32 -64.19
CA ASP A 5 99.73 -11.58 -65.46
C ASP A 5 99.35 -12.52 -66.63
N ASP A 6 98.66 -13.61 -66.33
CA ASP A 6 98.17 -14.56 -67.32
C ASP A 6 96.80 -14.13 -67.87
N TYR A 7 96.68 -14.09 -69.20
CA TYR A 7 95.44 -13.72 -69.87
C TYR A 7 94.28 -14.67 -69.54
N GLY A 8 94.55 -15.98 -69.47
CA GLY A 8 93.53 -16.98 -69.18
C GLY A 8 92.95 -16.80 -67.78
N LEU A 9 93.81 -16.54 -66.79
CA LEU A 9 93.40 -16.24 -65.42
C LEU A 9 92.60 -14.93 -65.34
N ALA A 10 93.07 -13.86 -65.98
CA ALA A 10 92.37 -12.56 -65.98
C ALA A 10 91.00 -12.64 -66.69
N ALA A 11 90.93 -13.33 -67.83
CA ALA A 11 89.68 -13.58 -68.53
C ALA A 11 88.69 -14.40 -67.68
N ALA A 12 89.18 -15.42 -66.96
CA ALA A 12 88.36 -16.22 -66.07
C ALA A 12 87.84 -15.42 -64.86
N VAL A 13 88.67 -14.56 -64.29
CA VAL A 13 88.29 -13.65 -63.18
C VAL A 13 87.25 -12.63 -63.64
N GLY A 14 87.48 -11.98 -64.79
CA GLY A 14 86.56 -10.98 -65.34
C GLY A 14 85.22 -11.57 -65.81
N ALA A 15 85.20 -12.83 -66.25
CA ALA A 15 83.98 -13.54 -66.64
C ALA A 15 83.27 -14.25 -65.47
N PHE A 16 83.80 -14.16 -64.24
CA PHE A 16 83.24 -14.89 -63.10
C PHE A 16 81.86 -14.33 -62.70
N PRO A 17 80.85 -15.17 -62.39
CA PRO A 17 79.47 -14.72 -62.18
C PRO A 17 79.23 -14.02 -60.83
N VAL A 18 80.22 -14.00 -59.94
CA VAL A 18 80.16 -13.28 -58.67
C VAL A 18 81.39 -12.38 -58.49
N PRO A 19 81.30 -11.30 -57.70
CA PRO A 19 82.42 -10.39 -57.49
C PRO A 19 83.68 -11.11 -56.99
N VAL A 20 84.75 -11.07 -57.79
CA VAL A 20 86.08 -11.56 -57.38
C VAL A 20 86.85 -10.41 -56.74
N ILE A 21 87.44 -10.67 -55.58
CA ILE A 21 88.25 -9.70 -54.83
C ILE A 21 89.69 -10.20 -54.82
N THR A 22 90.63 -9.34 -55.20
CA THR A 22 92.06 -9.67 -55.22
C THR A 22 92.80 -8.95 -54.10
N GLY A 23 93.83 -9.60 -53.57
CA GLY A 23 94.70 -9.09 -52.51
C GLY A 23 96.18 -9.27 -52.85
N ILE A 24 96.53 -9.25 -54.13
CA ILE A 24 97.82 -9.74 -54.64
C ILE A 24 98.80 -8.59 -54.90
N GLY A 25 98.30 -7.37 -55.12
CA GLY A 25 99.10 -6.21 -55.53
C GLY A 25 100.25 -5.84 -54.60
N HIS A 26 101.16 -4.99 -55.08
CA HIS A 26 102.21 -4.36 -54.27
C HIS A 26 102.17 -2.85 -54.52
N GLU A 27 102.80 -2.05 -53.65
CA GLU A 27 102.68 -0.57 -53.73
C GLU A 27 103.21 0.05 -55.03
N ARG A 28 103.93 -0.70 -55.85
CA ARG A 28 104.54 -0.22 -57.10
C ARG A 28 104.11 -0.97 -58.36
N ASP A 29 103.57 -2.16 -58.23
CA ASP A 29 103.27 -3.02 -59.38
C ASP A 29 101.82 -3.52 -59.32
N GLU A 30 101.05 -3.28 -60.39
CA GLU A 30 99.65 -3.70 -60.59
C GLU A 30 99.60 -4.94 -61.52
N ALA A 31 98.91 -6.00 -61.11
CA ALA A 31 98.80 -7.22 -61.90
C ALA A 31 97.61 -7.16 -62.87
N VAL A 32 97.69 -7.84 -64.02
CA VAL A 32 96.58 -7.88 -65.02
C VAL A 32 95.28 -8.41 -64.39
N VAL A 33 95.39 -9.36 -63.44
CA VAL A 33 94.24 -9.89 -62.71
C VAL A 33 93.54 -8.84 -61.82
N ASP A 34 94.29 -7.89 -61.25
CA ASP A 34 93.71 -6.79 -60.43
C ASP A 34 92.81 -5.87 -61.27
N LEU A 35 93.15 -5.67 -62.55
CA LEU A 35 92.36 -4.88 -63.50
C LEU A 35 91.03 -5.54 -63.89
N THR A 36 90.99 -6.88 -63.85
CA THR A 36 89.79 -7.67 -64.20
C THR A 36 88.92 -8.04 -63.01
N ALA A 37 89.42 -7.86 -61.78
CA ALA A 37 88.68 -8.15 -60.55
C ALA A 37 87.64 -7.06 -60.25
N HIS A 38 86.60 -7.42 -59.48
CA HIS A 38 85.59 -6.45 -59.03
C HIS A 38 86.17 -5.45 -58.01
N THR A 39 87.10 -5.92 -57.16
CA THR A 39 87.77 -5.05 -56.18
C THR A 39 89.19 -5.55 -55.97
N ALA A 40 90.16 -4.70 -56.28
CA ALA A 40 91.57 -4.97 -56.04
C ALA A 40 92.05 -4.28 -54.76
N LEU A 41 92.70 -5.05 -53.89
CA LEU A 41 93.29 -4.58 -52.64
C LEU A 41 94.78 -4.92 -52.60
N LYS A 42 95.54 -4.08 -51.89
CA LYS A 42 97.00 -4.17 -51.87
C LYS A 42 97.55 -5.45 -51.22
N THR A 43 96.83 -6.10 -50.31
CA THR A 43 97.37 -7.26 -49.59
C THR A 43 96.27 -8.23 -49.18
N PRO A 44 96.59 -9.52 -48.90
CA PRO A 44 95.60 -10.46 -48.39
C PRO A 44 95.00 -10.00 -47.06
N THR A 45 95.78 -9.30 -46.22
CA THR A 45 95.30 -8.71 -44.97
C THR A 45 94.28 -7.59 -45.23
N ALA A 46 94.49 -6.75 -46.25
CA ALA A 46 93.51 -5.72 -46.63
C ALA A 46 92.19 -6.35 -47.12
N VAL A 47 92.25 -7.48 -47.84
CA VAL A 47 91.07 -8.26 -48.22
C VAL A 47 90.32 -8.78 -46.98
N ALA A 48 91.05 -9.31 -45.99
CA ALA A 48 90.43 -9.76 -44.74
C ALA A 48 89.74 -8.61 -43.99
N ILE A 49 90.39 -7.44 -43.89
CA ILE A 49 89.80 -6.25 -43.26
C ILE A 49 88.55 -5.80 -44.03
N PHE A 50 88.59 -5.78 -45.36
CA PHE A 50 87.44 -5.45 -46.19
C PHE A 50 86.23 -6.36 -45.91
N PHE A 51 86.46 -7.67 -45.75
CA PHE A 51 85.38 -8.59 -45.38
C PHE A 51 84.90 -8.41 -43.94
N LEU A 52 85.80 -8.15 -42.99
CA LEU A 52 85.42 -7.89 -41.59
C LEU A 52 84.55 -6.64 -41.48
N ASP A 53 84.91 -5.56 -42.17
CA ASP A 53 84.11 -4.33 -42.19
C ASP A 53 82.71 -4.58 -42.77
N ARG A 54 82.61 -5.40 -43.82
CA ARG A 54 81.32 -5.73 -44.44
C ARG A 54 80.48 -6.64 -43.54
N LEU A 55 81.10 -7.59 -42.86
CA LEU A 55 80.44 -8.45 -41.90
C LEU A 55 79.93 -7.64 -40.70
N ALA A 56 80.74 -6.73 -40.16
CA ALA A 56 80.35 -5.85 -39.07
C ALA A 56 79.14 -4.96 -39.45
N ARG A 57 79.09 -4.45 -40.68
CA ARG A 57 77.92 -3.71 -41.19
C ARG A 57 76.68 -4.59 -41.32
N LEU A 58 76.86 -5.84 -41.73
CA LEU A 58 75.77 -6.80 -41.83
C LEU A 58 75.22 -7.15 -40.44
N ASP A 59 76.09 -7.40 -39.46
CA ASP A 59 75.71 -7.69 -38.09
C ASP A 59 74.95 -6.50 -37.47
N ALA A 60 75.46 -5.28 -37.65
CA ALA A 60 74.76 -4.08 -37.19
C ALA A 60 73.38 -3.90 -37.85
N ALA A 61 73.23 -4.29 -39.12
CA ALA A 61 71.93 -4.29 -39.79
C ALA A 61 70.99 -5.34 -39.19
N PHE A 62 71.49 -6.55 -38.89
CA PHE A 62 70.70 -7.59 -38.23
C PHE A 62 70.24 -7.18 -36.84
N ASP A 63 71.12 -6.57 -36.04
CA ASP A 63 70.75 -6.03 -34.73
C ASP A 63 69.67 -4.96 -34.86
N GLY A 64 69.80 -4.06 -35.84
CA GLY A 64 68.78 -3.07 -36.15
C GLY A 64 67.43 -3.68 -36.53
N TYR A 65 67.43 -4.75 -37.33
CA TYR A 65 66.19 -5.47 -37.67
C TYR A 65 65.60 -6.20 -36.47
N ALA A 66 66.42 -6.82 -35.63
CA ALA A 66 65.97 -7.51 -34.42
C ALA A 66 65.29 -6.53 -33.47
N GLU A 67 65.89 -5.37 -33.22
CA GLU A 67 65.30 -4.31 -32.41
C GLU A 67 63.99 -3.79 -33.00
N ARG A 68 63.95 -3.56 -34.32
CA ARG A 68 62.72 -3.14 -35.02
C ARG A 68 61.60 -4.16 -34.84
N ILE A 69 61.89 -5.45 -35.00
CA ILE A 69 60.91 -6.53 -34.84
C ILE A 69 60.43 -6.57 -33.39
N ARG A 70 61.33 -6.44 -32.41
CA ARG A 70 61.02 -6.41 -30.98
C ARG A 70 60.09 -5.25 -30.65
N GLU A 71 60.41 -4.04 -31.10
CA GLU A 71 59.59 -2.84 -30.89
C GLU A 71 58.18 -3.00 -31.46
N LEU A 72 58.08 -3.45 -32.71
CA LEU A 72 56.78 -3.64 -33.36
C LEU A 72 55.95 -4.73 -32.67
N SER A 73 56.60 -5.83 -32.26
CA SER A 73 55.92 -6.93 -31.56
C SER A 73 55.39 -6.47 -30.20
N LEU A 74 56.20 -5.76 -29.42
CA LEU A 74 55.77 -5.20 -28.13
C LEU A 74 54.66 -4.17 -28.31
N GLY A 75 54.76 -3.30 -29.33
CA GLY A 75 53.71 -2.34 -29.67
C GLY A 75 52.38 -3.00 -30.04
N GLN A 76 52.42 -4.10 -30.80
CA GLN A 76 51.23 -4.88 -31.15
C GLN A 76 50.58 -5.52 -29.92
N VAL A 77 51.39 -6.16 -29.05
CA VAL A 77 50.89 -6.77 -27.80
C VAL A 77 50.26 -5.70 -26.90
N GLN A 78 50.89 -4.55 -26.74
CA GLN A 78 50.34 -3.45 -25.94
C GLN A 78 49.02 -2.93 -26.52
N THR A 79 48.97 -2.74 -27.84
CA THR A 79 47.74 -2.29 -28.52
C THR A 79 46.59 -3.29 -28.33
N ALA A 80 46.87 -4.58 -28.44
CA ALA A 80 45.89 -5.64 -28.21
C ALA A 80 45.42 -5.68 -26.75
N ALA A 81 46.34 -5.53 -25.78
CA ALA A 81 46.02 -5.46 -24.36
C ALA A 81 45.11 -4.25 -24.05
N ASP A 82 45.42 -3.08 -24.62
CA ASP A 82 44.60 -1.87 -24.46
C ASP A 82 43.21 -2.03 -25.08
N GLN A 83 43.10 -2.68 -26.24
CA GLN A 83 41.82 -3.02 -26.87
C GLN A 83 40.98 -3.94 -25.97
N LEU A 84 41.59 -4.99 -25.43
CA LEU A 84 40.93 -5.93 -24.52
C LEU A 84 40.44 -5.21 -23.25
N HIS A 85 41.28 -4.37 -22.65
CA HIS A 85 40.91 -3.57 -21.48
C HIS A 85 39.73 -2.64 -21.75
N ARG A 86 39.68 -2.01 -22.94
CA ARG A 86 38.54 -1.18 -23.34
C ARG A 86 37.26 -2.01 -23.49
N LEU A 87 37.34 -3.17 -24.14
CA LEU A 87 36.19 -4.07 -24.32
C LEU A 87 35.65 -4.54 -22.97
N VAL A 88 36.52 -4.99 -22.07
CA VAL A 88 36.13 -5.44 -20.71
C VAL A 88 35.43 -4.32 -19.94
N ARG A 89 35.96 -3.09 -19.97
CA ARG A 89 35.33 -1.93 -19.31
C ARG A 89 33.96 -1.63 -19.91
N TYR A 90 33.85 -1.62 -21.24
CA TYR A 90 32.58 -1.39 -21.94
C TYR A 90 31.54 -2.45 -21.58
N THR A 91 31.91 -3.74 -21.62
CA THR A 91 30.99 -4.83 -21.28
C THR A 91 30.54 -4.76 -19.83
N HIS A 92 31.43 -4.44 -18.89
CA HIS A 92 31.06 -4.27 -17.49
C HIS A 92 30.10 -3.10 -17.28
N GLN A 93 30.36 -1.95 -17.91
CA GLN A 93 29.48 -0.79 -17.83
C GLN A 93 28.11 -1.06 -18.45
N ALA A 94 28.06 -1.69 -19.63
CA ALA A 94 26.81 -2.06 -20.28
C ALA A 94 26.00 -3.03 -19.41
N ALA A 95 26.64 -4.06 -18.84
CA ALA A 95 26.00 -5.01 -17.94
C ALA A 95 25.46 -4.34 -16.66
N GLN A 96 26.23 -3.41 -16.07
CA GLN A 96 25.79 -2.65 -14.89
C GLN A 96 24.58 -1.78 -15.20
N THR A 97 24.59 -1.04 -16.30
CA THR A 97 23.47 -0.21 -16.73
C THR A 97 22.23 -1.07 -16.96
N GLN A 98 22.37 -2.18 -17.71
CA GLN A 98 21.26 -3.10 -17.96
C GLN A 98 20.71 -3.70 -16.66
N PHE A 99 21.58 -4.04 -15.69
CA PHE A 99 21.13 -4.54 -14.40
C PHE A 99 20.35 -3.49 -13.59
N ILE A 100 20.79 -2.25 -13.59
CA ILE A 100 20.09 -1.13 -12.93
C ILE A 100 18.73 -0.89 -13.58
N GLU A 101 18.66 -0.90 -14.90
CA GLU A 101 17.40 -0.75 -15.66
C GLU A 101 16.43 -1.89 -15.33
N GLN A 102 16.88 -3.15 -15.37
CA GLN A 102 16.04 -4.31 -15.07
C GLN A 102 15.55 -4.29 -13.61
N ARG A 103 16.40 -3.91 -12.65
CA ARG A 103 15.98 -3.73 -11.24
C ARG A 103 14.95 -2.62 -11.09
N THR A 104 15.13 -1.51 -11.79
CA THR A 104 14.20 -0.38 -11.75
C THR A 104 12.84 -0.79 -12.34
N LEU A 105 12.84 -1.48 -13.48
CA LEU A 105 11.64 -2.02 -14.11
C LEU A 105 10.93 -3.02 -13.20
N LEU A 106 11.67 -3.94 -12.58
CA LEU A 106 11.11 -4.91 -11.63
C LEU A 106 10.46 -4.21 -10.43
N HIS A 107 11.13 -3.22 -9.84
CA HIS A 107 10.55 -2.43 -8.75
C HIS A 107 9.29 -1.69 -9.18
N GLN A 108 9.26 -1.14 -10.39
CA GLN A 108 8.05 -0.50 -10.93
C GLN A 108 6.92 -1.51 -11.10
N ARG A 109 7.19 -2.69 -11.66
CA ARG A 109 6.20 -3.78 -11.81
C ARG A 109 5.67 -4.25 -10.46
N ILE A 110 6.53 -4.44 -9.46
CA ILE A 110 6.12 -4.81 -8.09
C ILE A 110 5.21 -3.73 -7.49
N ARG A 111 5.55 -2.45 -7.66
CA ARG A 111 4.70 -1.35 -7.17
C ARG A 111 3.34 -1.34 -7.87
N GLN A 112 3.30 -1.46 -9.20
CA GLN A 112 2.06 -1.50 -9.98
C GLN A 112 1.20 -2.72 -9.61
N ALA A 113 1.82 -3.89 -9.45
CA ALA A 113 1.13 -5.10 -9.01
C ALA A 113 0.56 -4.97 -7.59
N ALA A 114 1.19 -4.17 -6.71
CA ALA A 114 0.71 -3.95 -5.35
C ALA A 114 -0.35 -2.84 -5.24
N THR A 115 -0.34 -1.83 -6.12
CA THR A 115 -1.26 -0.68 -6.00
C THR A 115 -2.70 -1.04 -6.31
N ALA A 116 -2.95 -1.76 -7.41
CA ALA A 116 -4.32 -2.11 -7.81
C ALA A 116 -5.06 -2.97 -6.76
N PRO A 117 -4.48 -4.07 -6.23
CA PRO A 117 -5.13 -4.85 -5.18
C PRO A 117 -5.33 -4.06 -3.89
N ARG A 118 -4.36 -3.23 -3.50
CA ARG A 118 -4.50 -2.38 -2.30
C ARG A 118 -5.61 -1.34 -2.46
N ALA A 119 -5.74 -0.74 -3.64
CA ALA A 119 -6.84 0.18 -3.93
C ALA A 119 -8.19 -0.54 -3.89
N GLN A 120 -8.28 -1.74 -4.48
CA GLN A 120 -9.49 -2.55 -4.47
C GLN A 120 -9.89 -2.98 -3.05
N LEU A 121 -8.95 -3.44 -2.22
CA LEU A 121 -9.21 -3.77 -0.81
C LEU A 121 -9.70 -2.57 -0.01
N ARG A 122 -9.09 -1.39 -0.20
CA ARG A 122 -9.54 -0.14 0.45
C ARG A 122 -10.96 0.24 0.02
N GLN A 123 -11.29 0.06 -1.26
CA GLN A 123 -12.64 0.31 -1.77
C GLN A 123 -13.66 -0.67 -1.18
N GLN A 124 -13.33 -1.96 -1.13
CA GLN A 124 -14.19 -2.98 -0.52
C GLN A 124 -14.43 -2.69 0.96
N HIS A 125 -13.40 -2.32 1.72
CA HIS A 125 -13.53 -1.97 3.14
C HIS A 125 -14.48 -0.77 3.33
N ARG A 126 -14.34 0.28 2.53
CA ARG A 126 -15.25 1.45 2.56
C ARG A 126 -16.70 1.08 2.25
N ILE A 127 -16.94 0.15 1.32
CA ILE A 127 -18.30 -0.33 1.00
C ILE A 127 -18.87 -1.11 2.18
N LEU A 128 -18.08 -2.00 2.78
CA LEU A 128 -18.49 -2.77 3.96
C LEU A 128 -18.80 -1.86 5.15
N ASP A 129 -17.99 -0.83 5.40
CA ASP A 129 -18.25 0.12 6.49
C ASP A 129 -19.54 0.92 6.24
N ARG A 130 -19.75 1.39 5.01
CA ARG A 130 -20.99 2.10 4.64
C ARG A 130 -22.21 1.21 4.80
N THR A 131 -22.17 -0.01 4.27
CA THR A 131 -23.28 -0.96 4.37
C THR A 131 -23.56 -1.34 5.82
N ARG A 132 -22.52 -1.55 6.64
CA ARG A 132 -22.64 -1.75 8.09
C ARG A 132 -23.35 -0.57 8.76
N HIS A 133 -22.92 0.66 8.52
CA HIS A 133 -23.55 1.84 9.12
C HIS A 133 -24.99 2.05 8.68
N VAL A 134 -25.29 1.84 7.39
CA VAL A 134 -26.66 1.93 6.86
C VAL A 134 -27.55 0.87 7.49
N ALA A 135 -27.09 -0.38 7.58
CA ALA A 135 -27.83 -1.46 8.21
C ALA A 135 -28.09 -1.19 9.70
N GLN A 136 -27.09 -0.69 10.44
CA GLN A 136 -27.25 -0.31 11.84
C GLN A 136 -28.30 0.79 12.03
N ARG A 137 -28.27 1.84 11.20
CA ARG A 137 -29.26 2.92 11.25
C ARG A 137 -30.65 2.44 10.89
N ALA A 138 -30.78 1.63 9.84
CA ALA A 138 -32.07 1.05 9.44
C ALA A 138 -32.66 0.16 10.55
N ALA A 139 -31.84 -0.66 11.21
CA ALA A 139 -32.27 -1.47 12.35
C ALA A 139 -32.74 -0.61 13.54
N GLN A 140 -31.98 0.44 13.89
CA GLN A 140 -32.36 1.37 14.96
C GLN A 140 -33.67 2.11 14.64
N GLN A 141 -33.84 2.55 13.39
CA GLN A 141 -35.06 3.23 12.93
C GLN A 141 -36.26 2.27 12.93
N ALA A 142 -36.09 1.02 12.51
CA ALA A 142 -37.12 0.00 12.55
C ALA A 142 -37.58 -0.30 13.99
N LEU A 143 -36.62 -0.47 14.92
CA LEU A 143 -36.92 -0.66 16.35
C LEU A 143 -37.64 0.54 16.95
N ALA A 144 -37.18 1.77 16.67
CA ALA A 144 -37.85 2.99 17.11
C ALA A 144 -39.25 3.15 16.50
N GLY A 145 -39.45 2.69 15.27
CA GLY A 145 -40.77 2.58 14.62
C GLY A 145 -41.70 1.63 15.36
N GLN A 146 -41.25 0.40 15.63
CA GLN A 146 -41.99 -0.61 16.38
C GLN A 146 -42.34 -0.13 17.80
N GLN A 147 -41.39 0.48 18.52
CA GLN A 147 -41.64 1.04 19.85
C GLN A 147 -42.69 2.17 19.82
N ARG A 148 -42.65 3.05 18.79
CA ARG A 148 -43.68 4.08 18.61
C ARG A 148 -45.05 3.46 18.34
N GLN A 149 -45.14 2.44 17.50
CA GLN A 149 -46.39 1.71 17.26
C GLN A 149 -46.93 1.05 18.53
N LEU A 150 -46.10 0.38 19.32
CA LEU A 150 -46.52 -0.21 20.59
C LEU A 150 -47.02 0.87 21.58
N ARG A 151 -46.37 2.04 21.63
CA ARG A 151 -46.82 3.17 22.45
C ARG A 151 -48.15 3.74 21.97
N THR A 152 -48.38 3.88 20.66
CA THR A 152 -49.66 4.39 20.14
C THR A 152 -50.79 3.38 20.37
N PHE A 153 -50.55 2.08 20.15
CA PHE A 153 -51.48 1.02 20.51
C PHE A 153 -51.82 1.02 22.00
N GLY A 154 -50.80 1.09 22.87
CA GLY A 154 -50.99 1.18 24.32
C GLY A 154 -51.81 2.41 24.73
N ARG A 155 -51.54 3.58 24.14
CA ARG A 155 -52.33 4.82 24.38
C ARG A 155 -53.78 4.66 23.90
N ALA A 156 -54.00 4.09 22.72
CA ALA A 156 -55.34 3.87 22.17
C ALA A 156 -56.16 2.89 23.03
N LEU A 157 -55.54 1.80 23.48
CA LEU A 157 -56.15 0.86 24.44
C LEU A 157 -56.50 1.55 25.75
N ALA A 158 -55.57 2.31 26.35
CA ALA A 158 -55.81 3.05 27.58
C ALA A 158 -56.94 4.10 27.44
N GLN A 159 -57.04 4.77 26.29
CA GLN A 159 -58.14 5.69 26.00
C GLN A 159 -59.48 4.95 25.86
N ARG A 160 -59.52 3.82 25.14
CA ARG A 160 -60.72 2.98 25.00
C ARG A 160 -61.18 2.46 26.37
N PHE A 161 -60.28 1.96 27.20
CA PHE A 161 -60.57 1.54 28.58
C PHE A 161 -61.13 2.67 29.43
N ARG A 162 -60.50 3.86 29.41
CA ARG A 162 -61.02 5.04 30.15
C ARG A 162 -62.42 5.45 29.69
N ARG A 163 -62.67 5.50 28.38
CA ARG A 163 -64.00 5.80 27.83
C ARG A 163 -65.04 4.76 28.24
N HIS A 164 -64.67 3.47 28.21
CA HIS A 164 -65.56 2.39 28.63
C HIS A 164 -65.90 2.51 30.13
N GLN A 165 -64.91 2.77 30.98
CA GLN A 165 -65.09 2.94 32.42
C GLN A 165 -65.95 4.17 32.75
N GLN A 166 -65.72 5.31 32.10
CA GLN A 166 -66.56 6.51 32.24
C GLN A 166 -68.01 6.23 31.84
N ARG A 167 -68.24 5.55 30.71
CA ARG A 167 -69.60 5.15 30.29
C ARG A 167 -70.27 4.26 31.33
N ARG A 168 -69.55 3.28 31.88
CA ARG A 168 -70.06 2.38 32.93
C ARG A 168 -70.38 3.15 34.21
N GLN A 169 -69.51 4.05 34.66
CA GLN A 169 -69.77 4.91 35.82
C GLN A 169 -71.01 5.80 35.63
N LEU A 170 -71.14 6.44 34.46
CA LEU A 170 -72.31 7.25 34.13
C LEU A 170 -73.60 6.41 34.06
N GLN A 171 -73.54 5.19 33.52
CA GLN A 171 -74.67 4.26 33.54
C GLN A 171 -75.09 3.87 34.96
N LEU A 172 -74.11 3.60 35.84
CA LEU A 172 -74.39 3.28 37.25
C LEU A 172 -74.98 4.49 37.99
N LEU A 173 -74.46 5.70 37.77
CA LEU A 173 -75.01 6.93 38.33
C LEU A 173 -76.45 7.19 37.84
N ARG A 174 -76.71 7.02 36.54
CA ARG A 174 -78.06 7.13 35.97
C ARG A 174 -79.02 6.11 36.59
N ARG A 175 -78.60 4.84 36.72
CA ARG A 175 -79.40 3.80 37.39
C ARG A 175 -79.68 4.17 38.85
N ARG A 176 -78.68 4.67 39.59
CA ARG A 176 -78.86 5.12 40.97
C ARG A 176 -79.86 6.27 41.07
N TYR A 177 -79.73 7.28 40.21
CA TYR A 177 -80.65 8.42 40.19
C TYR A 177 -82.09 8.00 39.81
N GLN A 178 -82.25 7.08 38.85
CA GLN A 178 -83.56 6.52 38.51
C GLN A 178 -84.19 5.76 39.67
N LEU A 179 -83.40 4.97 40.41
CA LEU A 179 -83.87 4.31 41.63
C LEU A 179 -84.31 5.32 42.69
N GLN A 180 -83.53 6.39 42.91
CA GLN A 180 -83.88 7.48 43.85
C GLN A 180 -85.19 8.17 43.47
N LEU A 181 -85.38 8.52 42.20
CA LEU A 181 -86.64 9.09 41.70
C LEU A 181 -87.82 8.12 41.81
N ALA A 182 -87.60 6.83 41.57
CA ALA A 182 -88.64 5.82 41.74
C ALA A 182 -89.06 5.71 43.21
N THR A 183 -88.10 5.73 44.15
CA THR A 183 -88.38 5.76 45.58
C THR A 183 -89.10 7.03 46.00
N GLU A 184 -88.69 8.21 45.53
CA GLU A 184 -89.38 9.48 45.80
C GLU A 184 -90.82 9.46 45.28
N ARG A 185 -91.05 8.96 44.05
CA ARG A 185 -92.41 8.82 43.49
C ARG A 185 -93.28 7.85 44.27
N LEU A 186 -92.70 6.76 44.77
CA LEU A 186 -93.42 5.79 45.62
C LEU A 186 -93.77 6.39 46.99
N LEU A 187 -92.83 7.10 47.61
CA LEU A 187 -93.06 7.84 48.85
C LEU A 187 -94.14 8.91 48.67
N HIS A 188 -94.05 9.72 47.63
CA HIS A 188 -95.05 10.74 47.32
C HIS A 188 -96.45 10.13 47.06
N ARG A 189 -96.52 8.97 46.38
CA ARG A 189 -97.79 8.22 46.23
C ARG A 189 -98.31 7.69 47.57
N ALA A 190 -97.44 7.22 48.44
CA ALA A 190 -97.81 6.74 49.78
C ALA A 190 -98.33 7.90 50.66
N GLU A 191 -97.67 9.06 50.61
CA GLU A 191 -98.10 10.30 51.27
C GLU A 191 -99.46 10.78 50.77
N LEU A 192 -99.69 10.80 49.44
CA LEU A 192 -100.98 11.14 48.88
C LEU A 192 -102.07 10.14 49.28
N ARG A 193 -101.74 8.84 49.40
CA ARG A 193 -102.65 7.82 49.95
C ARG A 193 -102.99 8.08 51.42
N LEU A 194 -102.00 8.48 52.22
CA LEU A 194 -102.19 8.87 53.62
C LEU A 194 -103.02 10.16 53.73
N ALA A 195 -102.83 11.13 52.83
CA ALA A 195 -103.62 12.37 52.79
C ALA A 195 -105.07 12.14 52.32
N GLN A 196 -105.31 11.10 51.50
CA GLN A 196 -106.66 10.67 51.11
C GLN A 196 -107.37 9.85 52.20
N LEU A 197 -106.65 9.38 53.24
CA LEU A 197 -107.26 8.86 54.44
C LEU A 197 -107.75 10.04 55.30
N ARG A 198 -109.04 10.39 55.15
CA ARG A 198 -109.75 11.25 56.11
C ARG A 198 -109.61 10.65 57.52
N PRO A 199 -109.16 11.38 58.54
CA PRO A 199 -109.37 10.94 59.91
C PRO A 199 -110.87 10.97 60.22
N ALA A 200 -111.45 9.78 60.33
CA ALA A 200 -112.76 9.55 60.92
C ALA A 200 -112.75 9.99 62.39
N ALA A 201 -113.90 10.47 62.85
CA ALA A 201 -114.08 11.12 64.13
C ALA A 201 -114.02 10.17 65.35
N VAL A 202 -113.76 10.80 66.52
CA VAL A 202 -114.14 10.41 67.91
C VAL A 202 -113.21 9.38 68.62
N PRO A 203 -113.05 9.31 69.97
CA PRO A 203 -113.58 10.14 71.10
C PRO A 203 -112.56 10.69 72.14
N GLU A 204 -113.07 11.62 72.97
CA GLU A 204 -112.59 11.99 74.31
C GLU A 204 -112.43 10.78 75.25
N ALA A 205 -111.19 10.31 75.47
CA ALA A 205 -110.86 9.47 76.64
C ALA A 205 -109.35 9.25 76.83
N LEU A 206 -108.48 10.27 76.70
CA LEU A 206 -107.05 10.12 77.04
C LEU A 206 -106.45 11.37 77.69
N GLY A 207 -107.21 12.01 78.60
CA GLY A 207 -106.73 13.07 79.48
C GLY A 207 -105.85 12.59 80.65
N ALA A 208 -105.57 11.28 80.77
CA ALA A 208 -104.92 10.69 81.94
C ALA A 208 -103.60 9.94 81.66
N PHE A 209 -103.03 10.02 80.45
CA PHE A 209 -101.89 9.16 80.08
C PHE A 209 -100.53 9.88 79.96
N TRP A 210 -100.48 11.22 79.94
CA TRP A 210 -99.23 11.96 79.72
C TRP A 210 -98.49 12.45 80.98
N GLN A 211 -98.93 12.02 82.17
CA GLN A 211 -98.32 12.44 83.43
C GLN A 211 -97.39 11.40 84.09
N ALA A 212 -96.95 10.35 83.36
CA ALA A 212 -96.23 9.23 83.97
C ALA A 212 -94.93 8.75 83.29
N LEU A 213 -94.32 9.48 82.35
CA LEU A 213 -93.06 9.03 81.71
C LEU A 213 -92.03 10.15 81.42
N GLN A 214 -91.70 10.95 82.43
CA GLN A 214 -90.29 11.22 82.74
C GLN A 214 -89.73 9.96 83.42
N PRO A 215 -88.45 9.56 83.33
CA PRO A 215 -87.34 9.99 82.45
C PRO A 215 -86.65 8.78 81.78
N TYR A 216 -85.89 8.91 80.68
CA TYR A 216 -84.69 8.08 80.43
C TYR A 216 -83.89 8.56 79.20
N PHE A 217 -82.56 8.62 79.38
CA PHE A 217 -81.46 8.77 78.42
C PHE A 217 -81.09 10.15 77.87
N HIS A 218 -80.33 10.87 78.71
CA HIS A 218 -79.08 11.52 78.31
C HIS A 218 -78.08 10.53 77.66
N HIS A 219 -77.35 10.94 76.60
CA HIS A 219 -75.92 11.27 76.66
C HIS A 219 -75.22 11.54 75.31
N LYS A 220 -74.33 12.55 75.35
CA LYS A 220 -73.02 12.70 74.69
C LYS A 220 -72.91 13.06 73.20
N THR A 221 -72.88 14.37 73.00
CA THR A 221 -71.87 15.14 72.24
C THR A 221 -70.43 14.80 72.68
N LEU A 222 -69.49 14.67 71.75
CA LEU A 222 -68.06 14.91 71.97
C LEU A 222 -67.43 15.52 70.70
N LEU A 223 -66.74 16.65 70.92
CA LEU A 223 -66.00 17.52 70.01
C LEU A 223 -64.51 17.16 69.99
N LEU A 224 -63.87 17.23 68.80
CA LEU A 224 -62.48 17.70 68.48
C LEU A 224 -61.26 17.01 69.18
N PRO A 225 -59.96 17.32 68.86
CA PRO A 225 -59.35 18.24 67.87
C PRO A 225 -58.15 17.69 67.05
N ALA A 226 -57.63 18.53 66.16
CA ALA A 226 -56.28 18.49 65.58
C ALA A 226 -55.17 18.80 66.62
N LYS A 227 -53.96 18.25 66.41
CA LYS A 227 -52.69 18.88 66.85
C LYS A 227 -51.52 18.51 65.91
N LEU A 228 -50.72 19.54 65.65
CA LEU A 228 -49.42 19.62 64.98
C LEU A 228 -48.31 18.93 65.79
N SER A 229 -47.25 18.45 65.12
CA SER A 229 -45.83 18.77 65.42
C SER A 229 -44.82 17.96 64.57
N THR A 230 -44.13 18.65 63.67
CA THR A 230 -42.66 18.75 63.47
C THR A 230 -41.67 17.60 63.74
N LEU A 231 -40.64 17.57 62.86
CA LEU A 231 -39.23 17.11 62.95
C LEU A 231 -38.88 15.67 62.48
N ALA A 232 -38.52 15.54 61.19
CA ALA A 232 -37.21 15.12 60.67
C ALA A 232 -37.26 15.02 59.13
#